data_AF-A0A5B8V5A0-F1
#
_entry.id   AF-A0A5B8V5A0-F1
#
_cell.length_a   1.000
_cell.length_b   1.000
_cell.length_c   1.000
_cell.angle_alpha   90.00
_cell.angle_beta   90.00
_cell.angle_gamma   90.00
#
_symmetry.space_group_name_H-M   'P 1'
#
loop_
_entity.id
_entity.type
_entity.pdbx_description
1 polymer ?
#
loop_
_entity_poly.entity_id
_entity_poly.type
_entity_poly.pdbx_seq_one_letter_code
_entity_poly.pdbx_strand_id
1 'polypeptide(L)'
;MLMIILAIGITEARAQSSSTTIQYNEKMQPALVLELPSNTEDAEGTILLKLKQTGYNPETQGALFWKKHKIDGFYVFNNVAMSSLSSLKLDMYFKVVQKNNEEKNNSTLYMLISKGNNNFVSPENDPALWDSSKVFLNSFVEKTTAYSLEQDITAQEASVKAAQDKLAGLQKDEKELADKIRKYQDDLTNNQADQKNQQVDIDNQIKLLADLKLKRRG
;
A
#
# COMPACT_ATOMS: atom_id res chain seq x y z
N MET A 1 -26.88 38.69 28.53
CA MET A 1 -25.66 38.41 27.75
C MET A 1 -26.05 37.48 26.61
N LEU A 2 -26.16 38.00 25.38
CA LEU A 2 -26.61 37.23 24.21
C LEU A 2 -25.39 36.53 23.60
N MET A 3 -25.35 35.20 23.58
CA MET A 3 -24.31 34.43 22.89
C MET A 3 -24.74 34.19 21.44
N ILE A 4 -24.04 34.83 20.51
CA ILE A 4 -24.14 34.53 19.07
C ILE A 4 -23.20 33.35 18.81
N ILE A 5 -23.76 32.18 18.50
CA ILE A 5 -23.00 31.04 18.01
C ILE A 5 -22.77 31.28 16.51
N LEU A 6 -21.53 31.63 16.16
CA LEU A 6 -21.08 31.77 14.78
C LEU A 6 -20.83 30.36 14.23
N ALA A 7 -21.78 29.85 13.43
CA ALA A 7 -21.59 28.63 12.65
C ALA A 7 -20.64 28.94 11.47
N ILE A 8 -19.37 28.56 11.61
CA ILE A 8 -18.40 28.60 10.51
C ILE A 8 -18.70 27.37 9.64
N GLY A 9 -19.47 27.56 8.57
CA GLY A 9 -19.61 26.57 7.52
C GLY A 9 -18.29 26.43 6.78
N ILE A 10 -17.60 25.31 6.93
CA ILE A 10 -16.45 24.96 6.10
C ILE A 10 -17.00 24.58 4.72
N THR A 11 -16.94 25.50 3.77
CA THR A 11 -17.16 25.17 2.37
C THR A 11 -15.90 24.53 1.83
N GLU A 12 -15.89 23.21 1.71
CA GLU A 12 -14.81 22.52 0.99
C GLU A 12 -14.86 22.93 -0.47
N ALA A 13 -13.88 23.73 -0.90
CA ALA A 13 -13.69 24.09 -2.30
C ALA A 13 -13.31 22.81 -3.06
N ARG A 14 -14.30 22.19 -3.71
CA ARG A 14 -14.06 21.03 -4.57
C ARG A 14 -13.33 21.49 -5.82
N ALA A 15 -12.13 20.93 -6.05
CA ALA A 15 -11.44 21.11 -7.31
C ALA A 15 -12.39 20.77 -8.47
N GLN A 16 -12.55 21.69 -9.41
CA GLN A 16 -13.37 21.51 -10.60
C GLN A 16 -12.45 21.45 -11.81
N SER A 17 -12.74 20.52 -12.71
CA SER A 17 -12.05 20.43 -13.99
C SER A 17 -12.32 21.66 -14.84
N SER A 18 -11.32 22.08 -15.59
CA SER A 18 -11.39 23.22 -16.51
C SER A 18 -10.84 22.84 -17.89
N SER A 19 -11.17 23.66 -18.89
CA SER A 19 -10.64 23.50 -20.24
C SER A 19 -9.22 24.06 -20.33
N THR A 20 -8.36 23.37 -21.04
CA THR A 20 -7.01 23.80 -21.37
C THR A 20 -6.58 23.23 -22.71
N THR A 21 -5.33 23.50 -23.11
CA THR A 21 -4.71 22.85 -24.25
C THR A 21 -3.38 22.26 -23.83
N ILE A 22 -3.05 21.08 -24.33
CA ILE A 22 -1.78 20.40 -24.05
C ILE A 22 -1.20 19.79 -25.32
N GLN A 23 0.13 19.79 -25.42
CA GLN A 23 0.80 19.19 -26.58
C GLN A 23 0.71 17.67 -26.53
N TYR A 24 0.20 17.09 -27.62
CA TYR A 24 0.20 15.65 -27.89
C TYR A 24 0.44 15.44 -29.39
N ASN A 25 1.37 14.55 -29.74
CA ASN A 25 1.76 14.28 -31.13
C ASN A 25 2.08 15.57 -31.90
N GLU A 26 2.96 16.40 -31.31
CA GLU A 26 3.46 17.68 -31.84
C GLU A 26 2.39 18.76 -32.10
N LYS A 27 1.14 18.56 -31.66
CA LYS A 27 0.04 19.52 -31.83
C LYS A 27 -0.59 19.88 -30.48
N MET A 28 -1.04 21.12 -30.35
CA MET A 28 -1.86 21.54 -29.22
C MET A 28 -3.26 20.95 -29.37
N GLN A 29 -3.64 20.09 -28.43
CA GLN A 29 -4.96 19.45 -28.40
C GLN A 29 -5.82 20.01 -27.26
N PRO A 30 -7.14 20.10 -27.44
CA PRO A 30 -8.07 20.38 -26.35
C PRO A 30 -7.94 19.32 -25.26
N ALA A 31 -7.85 19.77 -24.01
CA ALA A 31 -7.75 18.89 -22.86
C ALA A 31 -8.58 19.42 -21.70
N LEU A 32 -8.99 18.50 -20.83
CA LEU A 32 -9.50 18.81 -19.52
C LEU A 32 -8.38 18.69 -18.50
N VAL A 33 -8.33 19.60 -17.54
CA VAL A 33 -7.35 19.59 -16.45
C VAL A 33 -8.05 19.60 -15.10
N LEU A 34 -7.54 18.83 -14.15
CA LEU A 34 -8.02 18.77 -12.78
C LEU A 34 -6.83 18.72 -11.82
N GLU A 35 -6.84 19.60 -10.82
CA GLU A 35 -5.92 19.51 -9.69
C GLU A 35 -6.46 18.52 -8.65
N LEU A 36 -5.59 17.63 -8.17
CA LEU A 36 -5.91 16.62 -7.18
C LEU A 36 -5.05 16.83 -5.93
N PRO A 37 -5.65 16.83 -4.73
CA PRO A 37 -4.93 16.91 -3.46
C PRO A 37 -4.33 15.53 -3.09
N SER A 38 -3.61 14.93 -4.03
CA SER A 38 -2.94 13.64 -3.89
C SER A 38 -1.65 13.61 -4.68
N ASN A 39 -0.74 12.73 -4.29
CA ASN A 39 0.46 12.47 -5.08
C ASN A 39 0.10 11.86 -6.46
N THR A 40 1.09 11.80 -7.35
CA THR A 40 0.90 11.29 -8.72
C THR A 40 0.56 9.80 -8.76
N GLU A 41 1.08 9.01 -7.82
CA GLU A 41 0.86 7.56 -7.78
C GLU A 41 -0.60 7.21 -7.45
N ASP A 42 -1.21 7.92 -6.51
CA ASP A 42 -2.61 7.75 -6.15
C ASP A 42 -3.55 8.19 -7.27
N ALA A 43 -3.24 9.32 -7.93
CA ALA A 43 -3.98 9.79 -9.09
C ALA A 43 -3.91 8.77 -10.25
N GLU A 44 -2.72 8.22 -10.50
CA GLU A 44 -2.48 7.16 -11.47
C GLU A 44 -3.26 5.88 -11.14
N GLY A 45 -3.23 5.42 -9.89
CA GLY A 45 -4.00 4.26 -9.43
C GLY A 45 -5.51 4.47 -9.58
N THR A 46 -5.98 5.69 -9.33
CA THR A 46 -7.40 6.06 -9.45
C THR A 46 -7.90 6.01 -10.88
N ILE A 47 -7.08 6.37 -11.88
CA ILE A 47 -7.42 6.22 -13.30
C ILE A 47 -7.78 4.77 -13.60
N LEU A 48 -6.94 3.83 -13.18
CA LEU A 48 -7.22 2.41 -13.40
C LEU A 48 -8.48 1.95 -12.68
N LEU A 49 -8.67 2.34 -11.43
CA LEU A 49 -9.85 1.97 -10.67
C LEU A 49 -11.13 2.45 -11.35
N LYS A 50 -11.13 3.70 -11.83
CA LYS A 50 -12.25 4.30 -12.56
C LYS A 50 -12.54 3.58 -13.87
N LEU A 51 -11.52 3.31 -14.68
CA LEU A 51 -11.69 2.61 -15.95
C LEU A 51 -12.20 1.17 -15.74
N LYS A 52 -11.67 0.46 -14.74
CA LYS A 52 -12.19 -0.88 -14.36
C LYS A 52 -13.66 -0.83 -13.96
N GLN A 53 -14.07 0.19 -13.20
CA GLN A 53 -15.47 0.39 -12.82
C GLN A 53 -16.38 0.66 -14.00
N THR A 54 -15.86 1.17 -15.13
CA THR A 54 -16.63 1.32 -16.37
C THR A 54 -16.63 0.06 -17.23
N GLY A 55 -16.06 -1.05 -16.73
CA GLY A 55 -15.93 -2.31 -17.47
C GLY A 55 -14.75 -2.35 -18.44
N TYR A 56 -13.89 -1.33 -18.45
CA TYR A 56 -12.66 -1.35 -19.23
C TYR A 56 -11.60 -2.17 -18.50
N ASN A 57 -11.13 -3.23 -19.13
CA ASN A 57 -10.03 -4.04 -18.62
C ASN A 57 -8.74 -3.59 -19.31
N PRO A 58 -7.91 -2.74 -18.68
CA PRO A 58 -6.61 -2.41 -19.23
C PRO A 58 -5.79 -3.69 -19.40
N GLU A 59 -5.12 -3.85 -20.53
CA GLU A 59 -4.13 -4.91 -20.70
C GLU A 59 -3.00 -4.70 -19.69
N THR A 60 -3.02 -5.48 -18.61
CA THR A 60 -1.97 -5.48 -17.59
C THR A 60 -1.12 -6.74 -17.75
N GLN A 61 -0.31 -6.84 -18.81
CA GLN A 61 0.72 -7.87 -18.86
C GLN A 61 1.84 -7.51 -17.87
N GLY A 62 1.66 -7.90 -16.60
CA GLY A 62 2.47 -7.47 -15.47
C GLY A 62 1.89 -6.25 -14.76
N ALA A 63 2.11 -6.16 -13.44
CA ALA A 63 1.43 -5.21 -12.53
C ALA A 63 1.58 -3.71 -12.91
N LEU A 64 2.54 -3.37 -13.79
CA LEU A 64 2.92 -2.00 -14.13
C LEU A 64 3.10 -1.77 -15.64
N PHE A 65 2.54 -2.63 -16.50
CA PHE A 65 2.69 -2.51 -17.96
C PHE A 65 2.24 -1.12 -18.45
N TRP A 66 1.02 -0.73 -18.13
CA TRP A 66 0.46 0.57 -18.46
C TRP A 66 1.31 1.75 -17.92
N LYS A 67 1.98 1.61 -16.75
CA LYS A 67 2.88 2.65 -16.22
C LYS A 67 4.08 2.90 -17.13
N LYS A 68 4.55 1.86 -17.83
CA LYS A 68 5.73 1.89 -18.72
C LYS A 68 5.39 2.29 -20.15
N HIS A 69 4.16 2.07 -20.60
CA HIS A 69 3.72 2.37 -21.96
C HIS A 69 3.03 3.73 -22.02
N LYS A 70 3.85 4.79 -22.07
CA LYS A 70 3.41 6.17 -22.30
C LYS A 70 3.72 6.61 -23.72
N ILE A 71 2.82 7.37 -24.33
CA ILE A 71 3.05 8.09 -25.59
C ILE A 71 3.01 9.58 -25.26
N ASP A 72 4.11 10.30 -25.50
CA ASP A 72 4.26 11.72 -25.12
C ASP A 72 3.96 12.05 -23.64
N GLY A 73 4.19 11.06 -22.76
CA GLY A 73 3.89 11.14 -21.34
C GLY A 73 2.42 10.87 -20.98
N PHE A 74 1.58 10.50 -21.94
CA PHE A 74 0.19 10.10 -21.72
C PHE A 74 0.05 8.58 -21.62
N TYR A 75 -0.77 8.15 -20.67
CA TYR A 75 -1.40 6.83 -20.63
C TYR A 75 -2.52 6.79 -21.64
N VAL A 76 -2.45 5.86 -22.59
CA VAL A 76 -3.43 5.75 -23.68
C VAL A 76 -4.28 4.51 -23.48
N PHE A 77 -5.60 4.72 -23.44
CA PHE A 77 -6.59 3.66 -23.31
C PHE A 77 -7.52 3.72 -24.52
N ASN A 78 -7.37 2.75 -25.41
CA ASN A 78 -8.11 2.74 -26.67
C ASN A 78 -9.45 2.01 -26.51
N ASN A 79 -10.46 2.41 -27.28
CA ASN A 79 -11.75 1.73 -27.36
C ASN A 79 -12.48 1.60 -26.00
N VAL A 80 -12.36 2.60 -25.13
CA VAL A 80 -13.06 2.64 -23.84
C VAL A 80 -14.56 2.79 -24.12
N ALA A 81 -15.33 1.76 -23.76
CA ALA A 81 -16.78 1.81 -23.78
C ALA A 81 -17.25 2.44 -22.46
N MET A 82 -17.90 3.61 -22.55
CA MET A 82 -18.43 4.28 -21.37
C MET A 82 -19.81 4.83 -21.68
N SER A 83 -20.83 4.04 -21.36
CA SER A 83 -22.25 4.37 -21.63
C SER A 83 -22.69 5.68 -20.98
N SER A 84 -22.03 6.12 -19.90
CA SER A 84 -22.27 7.41 -19.26
C SER A 84 -21.71 8.61 -20.02
N LEU A 85 -20.80 8.41 -20.98
CA LEU A 85 -20.23 9.48 -21.81
C LEU A 85 -20.80 9.48 -23.23
N SER A 86 -20.85 8.31 -23.88
CA SER A 86 -21.39 8.19 -25.23
C SER A 86 -21.75 6.74 -25.56
N SER A 87 -22.55 6.55 -26.61
CA SER A 87 -22.78 5.23 -27.21
C SER A 87 -21.59 4.74 -28.05
N LEU A 88 -20.60 5.61 -28.30
CA LEU A 88 -19.39 5.29 -29.04
C LEU A 88 -18.28 4.82 -28.10
N LYS A 89 -17.36 4.04 -28.65
CA LYS A 89 -16.09 3.75 -27.98
C LYS A 89 -15.15 4.93 -28.20
N LEU A 90 -14.49 5.37 -27.14
CA LEU A 90 -13.61 6.54 -27.15
C LEU A 90 -12.19 6.13 -26.77
N ASP A 91 -11.20 6.80 -27.34
CA ASP A 91 -9.82 6.68 -26.88
C ASP A 91 -9.58 7.78 -25.83
N MET A 92 -9.07 7.38 -24.67
CA MET A 92 -8.82 8.28 -23.54
C MET A 92 -7.33 8.36 -23.25
N TYR A 93 -6.86 9.59 -23.07
CA TYR A 93 -5.45 9.90 -22.83
C TYR A 93 -5.34 10.60 -21.50
N PHE A 94 -4.57 10.06 -20.57
CA PHE A 94 -4.35 10.68 -19.27
C PHE A 94 -2.89 11.00 -19.06
N LYS A 95 -2.60 12.19 -18.53
CA LYS A 95 -1.26 12.56 -18.09
C LYS A 95 -1.33 13.10 -16.69
N VAL A 96 -0.55 12.50 -15.80
CA VAL A 96 -0.42 12.93 -14.41
C VAL A 96 0.94 13.58 -14.24
N VAL A 97 0.96 14.79 -13.73
CA VAL A 97 2.20 15.50 -13.37
C VAL A 97 2.13 15.95 -11.93
N GLN A 98 3.28 16.04 -11.28
CA GLN A 98 3.38 16.71 -9.98
C GLN A 98 3.07 18.20 -10.19
N LYS A 99 2.28 18.81 -9.29
CA LYS A 99 1.86 20.20 -9.43
C LYS A 99 3.05 21.17 -9.50
N ASN A 100 4.02 20.97 -8.61
CA ASN A 100 5.34 21.61 -8.65
C ASN A 100 6.35 20.76 -7.85
N ASN A 101 7.64 21.08 -7.93
CA ASN A 101 8.70 20.30 -7.26
C ASN A 101 8.60 20.27 -5.72
N GLU A 102 7.93 21.26 -5.12
CA GLU A 102 7.80 21.42 -3.67
C GLU A 102 6.56 20.68 -3.12
N GLU A 103 5.48 20.62 -3.88
CA GLU A 103 4.19 20.03 -3.53
C GLU A 103 4.07 18.58 -4.01
N LYS A 104 4.84 17.67 -3.40
CA LYS A 104 4.81 16.22 -3.73
C LYS A 104 3.46 15.53 -3.49
N ASN A 105 2.61 16.16 -2.67
CA ASN A 105 1.29 15.66 -2.31
C ASN A 105 0.16 16.24 -3.17
N ASN A 106 0.48 17.00 -4.22
CA ASN A 106 -0.50 17.52 -5.17
C ASN A 106 -0.12 17.10 -6.59
N SER A 107 -1.13 16.76 -7.38
CA SER A 107 -0.94 16.36 -8.77
C SER A 107 -1.93 17.05 -9.68
N THR A 108 -1.54 17.20 -10.93
CA THR A 108 -2.38 17.73 -12.00
C THR A 108 -2.66 16.62 -12.99
N LEU A 109 -3.94 16.30 -13.15
CA LEU A 109 -4.44 15.31 -14.08
C LEU A 109 -4.96 16.00 -15.34
N TYR A 110 -4.36 15.66 -16.49
CA TYR A 110 -4.85 16.05 -17.81
C TYR A 110 -5.58 14.88 -18.45
N MET A 111 -6.68 15.16 -19.13
CA MET A 111 -7.45 14.18 -19.89
C MET A 111 -7.75 14.71 -21.29
N LEU A 112 -7.41 13.93 -22.32
CA LEU A 112 -7.87 14.13 -23.69
C LEU A 112 -8.78 12.97 -24.07
N ILE A 113 -9.71 13.25 -24.97
CA ILE A 113 -10.66 12.26 -25.49
C ILE A 113 -10.67 12.35 -27.00
N SER A 114 -10.60 11.21 -27.66
CA SER A 114 -10.64 11.08 -29.11
C SER A 114 -11.77 10.13 -29.52
N LYS A 115 -12.45 10.46 -30.62
CA LYS A 115 -13.43 9.58 -31.29
C LYS A 115 -12.76 8.54 -32.19
N GLY A 116 -11.44 8.35 -32.06
CA GLY A 116 -10.60 7.53 -32.92
C GLY A 116 -9.82 8.36 -33.95
N ASN A 117 -8.71 7.80 -34.46
CA ASN A 117 -7.86 8.41 -35.50
C ASN A 117 -7.39 9.85 -35.18
N ASN A 118 -7.06 10.13 -33.90
CA ASN A 118 -6.68 11.46 -33.42
C ASN A 118 -7.74 12.56 -33.64
N ASN A 119 -9.02 12.20 -33.74
CA ASN A 119 -10.13 13.15 -33.78
C ASN A 119 -10.53 13.55 -32.34
N PHE A 120 -9.82 14.54 -31.81
CA PHE A 120 -9.99 15.01 -30.44
C PHE A 120 -11.29 15.80 -30.24
N VAL A 121 -11.97 15.49 -29.14
CA VAL A 121 -13.19 16.15 -28.67
C VAL A 121 -12.84 17.57 -28.22
N SER A 122 -13.65 18.55 -28.60
CA SER A 122 -13.49 19.95 -28.18
C SER A 122 -14.83 20.55 -27.73
N PRO A 123 -14.82 21.60 -26.89
CA PRO A 123 -16.07 22.23 -26.44
C PRO A 123 -16.86 22.88 -27.60
N GLU A 124 -16.20 23.27 -28.68
CA GLU A 124 -16.83 23.90 -29.85
C GLU A 124 -17.53 22.89 -30.75
N ASN A 125 -16.92 21.72 -30.94
CA ASN A 125 -17.40 20.71 -31.89
C ASN A 125 -18.24 19.62 -31.23
N ASP A 126 -18.01 19.36 -29.94
CA ASP A 126 -18.58 18.23 -29.19
C ASP A 126 -19.06 18.64 -27.78
N PRO A 127 -19.89 19.69 -27.62
CA PRO A 127 -20.19 20.29 -26.32
C PRO A 127 -20.80 19.30 -25.31
N ALA A 128 -21.73 18.45 -25.75
CA ALA A 128 -22.38 17.47 -24.87
C ALA A 128 -21.38 16.43 -24.33
N LEU A 129 -20.54 15.87 -25.22
CA LEU A 129 -19.52 14.90 -24.81
C LEU A 129 -18.46 15.57 -23.92
N TRP A 130 -18.08 16.81 -24.22
CA TRP A 130 -17.16 17.59 -23.40
C TRP A 130 -17.69 17.82 -21.98
N ASP A 131 -18.97 18.18 -21.84
CA ASP A 131 -19.62 18.37 -20.53
C ASP A 131 -19.71 17.07 -19.73
N SER A 132 -20.12 15.97 -20.36
CA SER A 132 -20.10 14.65 -19.72
C SER A 132 -18.68 14.25 -19.27
N SER A 133 -17.67 14.61 -20.06
CA SER A 133 -16.27 14.34 -19.75
C SER A 133 -15.76 15.15 -18.56
N LYS A 134 -16.18 16.41 -18.42
CA LYS A 134 -15.93 17.20 -17.20
C LYS A 134 -16.53 16.55 -15.97
N VAL A 135 -17.77 16.06 -16.05
CA VAL A 135 -18.42 15.36 -14.93
C VAL A 135 -17.65 14.09 -14.57
N PHE A 136 -17.23 13.31 -15.57
CA PHE A 136 -16.39 12.14 -15.34
C PHE A 136 -15.06 12.51 -14.66
N LEU A 137 -14.34 13.51 -15.16
CA LEU A 137 -13.08 13.94 -14.56
C LEU A 137 -13.27 14.48 -13.15
N ASN A 138 -14.28 15.31 -12.90
CA ASN A 138 -14.61 15.84 -11.56
C ASN A 138 -14.85 14.73 -10.53
N SER A 139 -15.36 13.57 -10.97
CA SER A 139 -15.57 12.43 -10.09
C SER A 139 -14.27 11.77 -9.60
N PHE A 140 -13.10 12.20 -10.10
CA PHE A 140 -11.79 11.75 -9.60
C PHE A 140 -11.44 12.35 -8.25
N VAL A 141 -11.85 13.58 -7.94
CA VAL A 141 -11.44 14.25 -6.68
C VAL A 141 -11.75 13.37 -5.46
N GLU A 142 -13.01 12.97 -5.30
CA GLU A 142 -13.43 12.12 -4.18
C GLU A 142 -12.80 10.73 -4.24
N LYS A 143 -12.70 10.14 -5.44
CA LYS A 143 -12.20 8.77 -5.60
C LYS A 143 -10.71 8.67 -5.36
N THR A 144 -9.94 9.69 -5.69
CA THR A 144 -8.50 9.71 -5.44
C THR A 144 -8.21 9.85 -3.95
N THR A 145 -8.97 10.68 -3.23
CA THR A 145 -8.88 10.76 -1.76
C THR A 145 -9.24 9.41 -1.12
N ALA A 146 -10.33 8.77 -1.55
CA ALA A 146 -10.71 7.46 -1.03
C ALA A 146 -9.68 6.37 -1.37
N TYR A 147 -9.11 6.39 -2.58
CA TYR A 147 -8.06 5.46 -2.99
C TYR A 147 -6.80 5.61 -2.15
N SER A 148 -6.33 6.85 -1.95
CA SER A 148 -5.17 7.16 -1.12
C SER A 148 -5.36 6.64 0.31
N LEU A 149 -6.53 6.92 0.90
CA LEU A 149 -6.88 6.40 2.23
C LEU A 149 -6.90 4.86 2.27
N GLU A 150 -7.41 4.19 1.24
CA GLU A 150 -7.42 2.73 1.17
C GLU A 150 -5.99 2.15 1.08
N GLN A 151 -5.08 2.82 0.36
CA GLN A 151 -3.66 2.44 0.33
C GLN A 151 -3.02 2.59 1.71
N ASP A 152 -3.28 3.70 2.40
CA ASP A 152 -2.80 3.94 3.76
C ASP A 152 -3.33 2.89 4.74
N ILE A 153 -4.62 2.54 4.66
CA ILE A 153 -5.25 1.48 5.46
C ILE A 153 -4.54 0.14 5.18
N THR A 154 -4.36 -0.22 3.91
CA THR A 154 -3.70 -1.48 3.52
C THR A 154 -2.27 -1.56 4.06
N ALA A 155 -1.51 -0.46 3.97
CA ALA A 155 -0.15 -0.40 4.50
C ALA A 155 -0.11 -0.51 6.03
N GLN A 156 -1.08 0.12 6.71
CA GLN A 156 -1.21 0.04 8.16
C GLN A 156 -1.62 -1.36 8.62
N GLU A 157 -2.55 -2.02 7.92
CA GLU A 157 -2.94 -3.42 8.18
C GLU A 157 -1.75 -4.38 8.05
N ALA A 158 -0.93 -4.21 7.01
CA ALA A 158 0.29 -4.99 6.83
C ALA A 158 1.29 -4.78 7.98
N SER A 159 1.43 -3.54 8.45
CA SER A 159 2.29 -3.20 9.60
C SER A 159 1.78 -3.81 10.90
N VAL A 160 0.47 -3.78 11.14
CA VAL A 160 -0.18 -4.44 12.30
C VAL A 160 0.07 -5.95 12.25
N LYS A 161 -0.13 -6.58 11.10
CA LYS A 161 0.11 -8.01 10.92
C LYS A 161 1.57 -8.39 11.23
N ALA A 162 2.53 -7.63 10.71
CA ALA A 162 3.95 -7.87 10.99
C ALA A 162 4.29 -7.74 12.48
N ALA A 163 3.67 -6.79 13.19
CA ALA A 163 3.83 -6.64 14.64
C ALA A 163 3.22 -7.81 15.42
N GLN A 164 2.05 -8.31 15.00
CA GLN A 164 1.41 -9.50 15.58
C GLN A 164 2.27 -10.75 15.40
N ASP A 165 2.80 -10.97 14.19
CA ASP A 165 3.68 -12.11 13.90
C ASP A 165 4.97 -12.06 14.75
N LYS A 166 5.54 -10.85 14.92
CA LYS A 166 6.70 -10.65 15.80
C LYS A 166 6.38 -10.97 17.26
N LEU A 167 5.23 -10.54 17.77
CA LEU A 167 4.80 -10.85 19.14
C LEU A 167 4.64 -12.36 19.34
N ALA A 168 4.01 -13.05 18.39
CA ALA A 168 3.84 -14.51 18.44
C ALA A 168 5.18 -15.24 18.46
N GLY A 169 6.17 -14.76 17.69
CA GLY A 169 7.55 -15.26 17.72
C GLY A 169 8.19 -15.11 19.10
N LEU A 170 8.11 -13.92 19.69
CA LEU A 170 8.65 -13.65 21.03
C LEU A 170 8.01 -14.52 22.12
N GLN A 171 6.70 -14.75 22.05
CA GLN A 171 5.98 -15.63 22.99
C GLN A 171 6.41 -17.10 22.85
N LYS A 172 6.70 -17.55 21.63
CA LYS A 172 7.24 -18.88 21.39
C LYS A 172 8.64 -19.02 21.98
N ASP A 173 9.50 -18.03 21.74
CA ASP A 173 10.87 -18.01 22.28
C ASP A 173 10.87 -17.98 23.81
N GLU A 174 9.98 -17.20 24.42
CA GLU A 174 9.77 -17.17 25.87
C GLU A 174 9.44 -18.57 26.42
N LYS A 175 8.50 -19.28 25.77
CA LYS A 175 8.12 -20.64 26.17
C LYS A 175 9.29 -21.61 26.05
N GLU A 176 10.03 -21.58 24.94
CA GLU A 176 11.20 -22.45 24.74
C GLU A 176 12.30 -22.18 25.78
N LEU A 177 12.54 -20.92 26.13
CA LEU A 177 13.46 -20.54 27.20
C LEU A 177 12.99 -21.03 28.56
N ALA A 178 11.70 -20.87 28.88
CA ALA A 178 11.12 -21.37 30.12
C ALA A 178 11.27 -22.90 30.25
N ASP A 179 11.05 -23.65 29.18
CA ASP A 179 11.22 -25.10 29.17
C ASP A 179 12.69 -25.51 29.34
N LYS A 180 13.63 -24.79 28.71
CA LYS A 180 15.07 -24.99 28.92
C LYS A 180 15.49 -24.70 30.37
N ILE A 181 14.98 -23.62 30.96
CA ILE A 181 15.25 -23.28 32.36
C ILE A 181 14.81 -24.41 33.29
N ARG A 182 13.59 -24.94 33.12
CA ARG A 182 13.11 -26.08 33.91
C ARG A 182 14.03 -27.29 33.77
N LYS A 183 14.38 -27.65 32.53
CA LYS A 183 15.30 -28.77 32.28
C LYS A 183 16.65 -28.57 32.99
N TYR A 184 17.24 -27.38 32.91
CA TYR A 184 18.51 -27.12 33.60
C TYR A 184 18.40 -27.15 35.12
N GLN A 185 17.24 -26.77 35.69
CA GLN A 185 16.99 -26.91 37.13
C GLN A 185 16.89 -28.39 37.54
N ASP A 186 16.22 -29.21 36.74
CA ASP A 186 16.12 -30.66 36.97
C ASP A 186 17.50 -31.33 36.83
N ASP A 187 18.24 -31.02 35.77
CA ASP A 187 19.60 -31.54 35.54
C ASP A 187 20.55 -31.16 36.68
N LEU A 188 20.46 -29.93 37.19
CA LEU A 188 21.25 -29.47 38.34
C LEU A 188 20.92 -30.26 39.61
N THR A 189 19.63 -30.49 39.86
CA THR A 189 19.16 -31.27 41.02
C THR A 189 19.66 -32.71 40.97
N ASN A 190 19.54 -33.35 39.80
CA ASN A 190 20.05 -34.71 39.58
C ASN A 190 21.56 -34.78 39.77
N ASN A 191 22.31 -33.83 39.20
CA ASN A 191 23.75 -33.78 39.34
C ASN A 191 24.20 -33.63 40.81
N GLN A 192 23.49 -32.83 41.61
CA GLN A 192 23.76 -32.71 43.05
C GLN A 192 23.52 -34.03 43.79
N ALA A 193 22.46 -34.77 43.44
CA ALA A 193 22.20 -36.08 44.02
C ALA A 193 23.29 -37.10 43.64
N ASP A 194 23.72 -37.10 42.38
CA ASP A 194 24.78 -37.98 41.88
C ASP A 194 26.12 -37.69 42.58
N GLN A 195 26.49 -36.41 42.75
CA GLN A 195 27.69 -36.02 43.51
C GLN A 195 27.65 -36.55 44.95
N LYS A 196 26.50 -36.45 45.62
CA LYS A 196 26.32 -36.95 46.98
C LYS A 196 26.47 -38.47 47.05
N ASN A 197 25.86 -39.19 46.12
CA ASN A 197 25.99 -40.65 46.05
C ASN A 197 27.43 -41.07 45.77
N GLN A 198 28.10 -40.40 44.82
CA GLN A 198 29.50 -40.64 44.51
C GLN A 198 30.42 -40.41 45.72
N GLN A 199 30.14 -39.40 46.55
CA GLN A 199 30.89 -39.16 47.78
C GLN A 199 30.74 -40.32 48.79
N VAL A 200 29.51 -40.83 48.96
CA VAL A 200 29.26 -42.00 49.81
C VAL A 200 30.02 -43.23 49.31
N ASP A 201 30.05 -43.45 48.00
CA ASP A 201 30.79 -44.57 47.40
C ASP A 201 32.31 -44.44 47.60
N ILE A 202 32.85 -43.23 47.44
CA ILE A 202 34.27 -42.94 47.73
C ILE A 202 34.58 -43.26 49.20
N ASP A 203 33.75 -42.80 50.14
CA ASP A 203 33.96 -43.04 51.56
C ASP A 203 33.94 -44.53 51.91
N ASN A 204 33.05 -45.31 51.27
CA ASN A 204 33.00 -46.76 51.42
C ASN A 204 34.24 -47.45 50.86
N GLN A 205 34.73 -47.04 49.68
CA GLN A 205 35.97 -47.57 49.10
C GLN A 205 37.20 -47.25 49.95
N ILE A 206 37.26 -46.04 50.53
CA ILE A 206 38.33 -45.65 51.46
C ILE A 206 38.38 -46.59 52.67
N LYS A 207 37.22 -46.90 53.28
CA LYS A 207 37.13 -47.84 54.41
C LYS A 207 37.61 -49.24 54.02
N LEU A 208 37.13 -49.78 52.90
CA LEU A 208 37.53 -51.11 52.41
C LEU A 208 39.05 -51.17 52.14
N LEU A 209 39.61 -50.12 51.53
CA LEU A 209 41.05 -50.03 51.28
C LEU A 209 41.86 -49.99 52.60
N ALA A 210 41.38 -49.29 53.61
CA ALA A 210 42.01 -49.25 54.93
C ALA A 210 42.06 -50.65 55.58
N ASP A 211 40.95 -51.39 55.53
CA ASP A 211 40.86 -52.76 56.06
C ASP A 211 41.82 -53.72 55.34
N LEU A 212 41.91 -53.64 54.01
CA LEU A 212 42.85 -54.43 53.22
C LEU A 212 44.31 -54.10 53.56
N LYS A 213 44.63 -52.82 53.78
CA LYS A 213 45.98 -52.39 54.20
C LYS A 213 46.35 -52.91 55.59
N LEU A 214 45.40 -53.00 56.52
CA LEU A 214 45.62 -53.60 57.85
C LEU A 214 45.90 -55.10 57.73
N LYS A 215 45.12 -55.83 56.93
CA LYS A 215 45.32 -57.27 56.68
C LYS A 215 46.68 -57.59 56.05
N ARG A 216 47.29 -56.67 55.30
CA ARG A 216 48.64 -56.86 54.72
C ARG A 216 49.77 -56.77 55.76
N ARG A 217 49.53 -56.14 56.91
CA ARG A 217 50.56 -55.89 57.94
C ARG A 217 50.58 -56.92 59.07
N GLY A 218 49.54 -57.75 59.21
CA GLY A 218 49.51 -58.91 60.10
C GLY A 218 49.84 -60.17 59.33
#